data_AF-A0A3N5T4V5-F1
#
_entry.id   AF-A0A3N5T4V5-F1
#
_cell.length_a   1.000
_cell.length_b   1.000
_cell.length_c   1.000
_cell.angle_alpha   90.00
_cell.angle_beta   90.00
_cell.angle_gamma   90.00
#
_symmetry.space_group_name_H-M   'P 1'
#
loop_
_entity.id
_entity.type
_entity.pdbx_description
1 polymer ?
#
loop_
_entity_poly.entity_id
_entity_poly.type
_entity_poly.pdbx_seq_one_letter_code
_entity_poly.pdbx_strand_id
1 'polypeptide(L)'
;FFSFLKPYLSGIASGIRRDSYLRQASEALGVSDDVLRRDLESGQPSRVFHKPAWQETPRTAAIGNELFIMVTVALNMELFAELRKHVSLDDCEDPDARELYIALEECFRNDEKKLESLLGRLDNSDIKGLLLKKAASEEMMTNQAQMVDDGIKTIRQKSLKRRRAMIFQKMSHAEQTQDDSMMIRDLQLEIMNIDEELKKLKGKGVWQK
;
A
#
# COMPACT_ATOMS: atom_id res chain seq x y z
N PHE A 1 -3.75 22.47 -13.16
CA PHE A 1 -2.71 21.94 -14.06
C PHE A 1 -3.27 21.51 -15.43
N PHE A 2 -4.46 20.91 -15.49
CA PHE A 2 -5.16 20.42 -16.67
C PHE A 2 -6.12 21.44 -17.33
N SER A 3 -6.10 22.70 -16.90
CA SER A 3 -6.91 23.79 -17.46
C SER A 3 -6.71 24.01 -18.97
N PHE A 4 -5.61 23.52 -19.55
CA PHE A 4 -5.34 23.57 -20.99
C PHE A 4 -6.29 22.67 -21.82
N LEU A 5 -6.96 21.69 -21.20
CA LEU A 5 -7.94 20.81 -21.86
C LEU A 5 -9.32 21.45 -22.04
N LYS A 6 -9.59 22.59 -21.37
CA LYS A 6 -10.89 23.30 -21.42
C LYS A 6 -11.40 23.59 -22.84
N PRO A 7 -10.58 24.13 -23.78
CA PRO A 7 -11.05 24.46 -25.12
C PRO A 7 -11.52 23.24 -25.92
N TYR A 8 -10.94 22.07 -25.65
CA TYR A 8 -11.26 20.81 -26.31
C TYR A 8 -12.54 20.17 -25.76
N LEU A 9 -12.84 20.38 -24.47
CA LEU A 9 -14.06 19.88 -23.83
C LEU A 9 -15.30 20.75 -24.10
N SER A 10 -15.10 22.05 -24.36
CA SER A 10 -16.18 22.98 -24.71
C SER A 10 -16.74 22.78 -26.13
N GLY A 11 -15.99 22.16 -27.04
CA GLY A 11 -16.44 21.83 -28.39
C GLY A 11 -17.33 20.58 -28.49
N ILE A 12 -17.46 19.81 -27.41
CA ILE A 12 -18.24 18.57 -27.38
C ILE A 12 -19.65 18.87 -26.88
N ALA A 13 -20.64 18.77 -27.75
CA ALA A 13 -22.03 19.15 -27.47
C ALA A 13 -22.79 18.21 -26.52
N SER A 14 -22.32 16.97 -26.31
CA SER A 14 -23.01 15.96 -25.50
C SER A 14 -22.30 15.72 -24.16
N GLY A 15 -23.02 15.92 -23.05
CA GLY A 15 -22.51 15.68 -21.69
C GLY A 15 -22.01 14.25 -21.49
N ILE A 16 -22.69 13.27 -22.09
CA ILE A 16 -22.35 11.84 -22.03
C ILE A 16 -20.98 11.57 -22.69
N ARG A 17 -20.69 12.23 -23.82
CA ARG A 17 -19.38 12.08 -24.48
C ARG A 17 -18.28 12.74 -23.67
N ARG A 18 -18.56 13.90 -23.06
CA ARG A 18 -17.60 14.60 -22.21
C ARG A 18 -17.17 13.75 -21.02
N ASP A 19 -18.10 13.06 -20.37
CA ASP A 19 -17.80 12.13 -19.27
C ASP A 19 -16.95 10.93 -19.71
N SER A 20 -17.22 10.37 -20.89
CA SER A 20 -16.40 9.28 -21.45
C SER A 20 -14.96 9.73 -21.75
N TYR A 21 -14.80 10.93 -22.31
CA TYR A 21 -13.47 11.50 -22.57
C TYR A 21 -12.71 11.81 -21.28
N LEU A 22 -13.38 12.30 -20.24
CA LEU A 22 -12.75 12.56 -18.94
C LEU A 22 -12.26 11.26 -18.29
N ARG A 23 -13.01 10.16 -18.40
CA ARG A 23 -12.57 8.84 -17.94
C ARG A 23 -11.36 8.33 -18.72
N GLN A 24 -11.36 8.44 -20.04
CA GLN A 24 -10.22 8.04 -20.87
C GLN A 24 -8.97 8.90 -20.58
N ALA A 25 -9.15 10.20 -20.35
CA ALA A 25 -8.06 11.09 -19.95
C ALA A 25 -7.55 10.77 -18.54
N SER A 26 -8.44 10.43 -17.61
CA SER A 26 -8.12 9.97 -16.25
C SER A 26 -7.24 8.72 -16.28
N GLU A 27 -7.60 7.76 -17.11
CA GLU A 27 -6.88 6.50 -17.31
C GLU A 27 -5.53 6.73 -17.99
N ALA A 28 -5.50 7.50 -19.08
CA ALA A 28 -4.26 7.80 -19.80
C ALA A 28 -3.24 8.61 -18.98
N LEU A 29 -3.72 9.48 -18.07
CA LEU A 29 -2.87 10.33 -17.25
C LEU A 29 -2.58 9.74 -15.86
N GLY A 30 -3.22 8.62 -15.49
CA GLY A 30 -3.08 8.00 -14.16
C GLY A 30 -3.59 8.87 -13.00
N VAL A 31 -4.52 9.79 -13.27
CA VAL A 31 -5.07 10.74 -12.30
C VAL A 31 -6.56 10.48 -12.13
N SER A 32 -7.06 10.42 -10.90
CA SER A 32 -8.49 10.16 -10.62
C SER A 32 -9.41 11.21 -11.26
N ASP A 33 -10.57 10.77 -11.77
CA ASP A 33 -11.61 11.62 -12.38
C ASP A 33 -12.01 12.82 -11.47
N ASP A 34 -12.15 12.60 -10.16
CA ASP A 34 -12.46 13.66 -9.18
C ASP A 34 -11.40 14.77 -9.07
N VAL A 35 -10.14 14.46 -9.41
CA VAL A 35 -9.03 15.42 -9.40
C VAL A 35 -9.00 16.19 -10.71
N LEU A 36 -9.25 15.51 -11.85
CA LEU A 36 -9.37 16.18 -13.14
C LEU A 36 -10.53 17.16 -13.16
N ARG A 37 -11.71 16.75 -12.68
CA ARG A 37 -12.91 17.61 -12.61
C ARG A 37 -12.69 18.83 -11.74
N ARG A 38 -12.13 18.65 -10.53
CA ARG A 38 -11.83 19.76 -9.62
C ARG A 38 -10.82 20.74 -10.21
N ASP A 39 -9.81 20.25 -10.91
CA ASP A 39 -8.80 21.10 -11.53
C ASP A 39 -9.36 21.85 -12.77
N LEU A 40 -10.27 21.21 -13.52
CA LEU A 40 -11.05 21.83 -14.60
C LEU A 40 -12.04 22.89 -14.07
N GLU A 41 -12.67 22.68 -12.93
CA GLU A 41 -13.66 23.63 -12.39
C GLU A 41 -13.01 24.81 -11.66
N SER A 42 -12.00 24.54 -10.82
CA SER A 42 -11.48 25.54 -9.87
C SER A 42 -10.44 26.50 -10.46
N GLY A 43 -9.79 26.18 -11.59
CA GLY A 43 -8.77 27.02 -12.22
C GLY A 43 -7.52 27.29 -11.35
N GLN A 44 -7.47 26.75 -10.13
CA GLN A 44 -6.32 26.84 -9.23
C GLN A 44 -5.48 25.56 -9.36
N PRO A 45 -4.14 25.66 -9.33
CA PRO A 45 -3.28 24.49 -9.44
C PRO A 45 -3.46 23.60 -8.21
N SER A 46 -4.20 22.51 -8.39
CA SER A 46 -4.23 21.40 -7.44
C SER A 46 -2.79 20.89 -7.29
N ARG A 47 -2.25 20.82 -6.06
CA ARG A 47 -0.95 20.17 -5.81
C ARG A 47 -1.07 18.71 -6.22
N VAL A 48 -0.53 18.39 -7.39
CA VAL A 48 -0.54 17.06 -7.98
C VAL A 48 0.33 16.15 -7.11
N PHE A 49 -0.28 15.17 -6.44
CA PHE A 49 0.44 13.98 -6.02
C PHE A 49 0.68 13.14 -7.28
N HIS A 50 1.85 13.28 -7.89
CA HIS A 50 2.32 12.28 -8.83
C HIS A 50 2.53 10.98 -8.05
N LYS A 51 1.62 10.02 -8.22
CA LYS A 51 2.01 8.62 -8.07
C LYS A 51 2.98 8.33 -9.21
N PRO A 52 4.22 7.90 -8.94
CA PRO A 52 5.06 7.38 -10.00
C PRO A 52 4.36 6.17 -10.62
N ALA A 53 4.11 6.26 -11.92
CA ALA A 53 3.55 5.20 -12.73
C ALA A 53 4.59 4.06 -12.84
N TRP A 54 4.54 3.12 -11.90
CA TRP A 54 5.00 1.77 -12.18
C TRP A 54 3.88 1.06 -12.93
N GLN A 55 4.25 0.50 -14.07
CA GLN A 55 3.41 0.01 -15.15
C GLN A 55 2.25 -0.87 -14.65
N GLU A 56 1.03 -0.51 -15.04
CA GLU A 56 -0.13 -1.38 -14.92
C GLU A 56 0.06 -2.60 -15.83
N THR A 57 0.36 -3.75 -15.24
CA THR A 57 0.26 -5.04 -15.92
C THR A 57 -1.21 -5.53 -15.88
N PRO A 58 -1.61 -6.42 -16.81
CA PRO A 58 -3.02 -6.68 -17.11
C PRO A 58 -3.76 -7.27 -15.91
N ARG A 59 -5.00 -6.81 -15.69
CA ARG A 59 -5.93 -7.19 -14.62
C ARG A 59 -6.21 -8.71 -14.58
N THR A 60 -5.33 -9.45 -13.92
CA THR A 60 -5.73 -10.54 -13.01
C THR A 60 -6.18 -9.87 -11.71
N ALA A 61 -7.13 -10.46 -10.96
CA ALA A 61 -7.68 -9.89 -9.72
C ALA A 61 -6.58 -9.15 -8.95
N ALA A 62 -6.73 -7.83 -8.80
CA ALA A 62 -5.61 -6.95 -8.45
C ALA A 62 -5.00 -7.42 -7.12
N ILE A 63 -3.84 -8.07 -7.20
CA ILE A 63 -3.11 -8.56 -6.02
C ILE A 63 -2.89 -7.35 -5.12
N GLY A 64 -3.39 -7.42 -3.89
CA GLY A 64 -3.21 -6.34 -2.93
C GLY A 64 -1.72 -6.09 -2.67
N ASN A 65 -1.34 -4.83 -2.42
CA ASN A 65 0.08 -4.48 -2.20
C ASN A 65 0.76 -5.36 -1.13
N GLU A 66 0.04 -5.76 -0.08
CA GLU A 66 0.57 -6.64 0.97
C GLU A 66 0.93 -8.02 0.42
N LEU A 67 -0.03 -8.67 -0.25
CA LEU A 67 0.16 -9.98 -0.87
C LEU A 67 1.28 -9.94 -1.92
N PHE A 68 1.33 -8.88 -2.73
CA PHE A 68 2.37 -8.72 -3.74
C PHE A 68 3.78 -8.64 -3.13
N ILE A 69 3.93 -7.89 -2.02
CA ILE A 69 5.22 -7.80 -1.31
C ILE A 69 5.58 -9.13 -0.67
N MET A 70 4.62 -9.84 -0.06
CA MET A 70 4.88 -11.17 0.51
C MET A 70 5.26 -12.19 -0.56
N VAL A 71 4.63 -12.18 -1.73
CA VAL A 71 5.01 -13.00 -2.88
C VAL A 71 6.41 -12.66 -3.36
N THR A 72 6.76 -11.37 -3.44
CA THR A 72 8.11 -10.93 -3.81
C THR A 72 9.16 -11.47 -2.85
N VAL A 73 8.90 -11.38 -1.54
CA VAL A 73 9.81 -11.90 -0.51
C VAL A 73 9.83 -13.43 -0.50
N ALA A 74 8.72 -14.09 -0.79
CA ALA A 74 8.67 -15.54 -0.91
C ALA A 74 9.54 -16.09 -2.04
N LEU A 75 9.72 -15.32 -3.11
CA LEU A 75 10.62 -15.68 -4.22
C LEU A 75 12.07 -15.27 -3.97
N ASN A 76 12.34 -14.44 -2.96
CA ASN A 76 13.65 -13.91 -2.59
C ASN A 76 13.78 -13.92 -1.07
N MET A 77 13.80 -15.14 -0.50
CA MET A 77 13.61 -15.38 0.94
C MET A 77 14.67 -14.68 1.82
N GLU A 78 15.83 -14.33 1.26
CA GLU A 78 16.85 -13.51 1.91
C GLU A 78 16.34 -12.11 2.30
N LEU A 79 15.37 -11.55 1.55
CA LEU A 79 14.77 -10.24 1.83
C LEU A 79 13.85 -10.28 3.06
N PHE A 80 13.42 -11.48 3.49
CA PHE A 80 12.57 -11.63 4.68
C PHE A 80 13.26 -11.12 5.94
N ALA A 81 14.59 -11.25 6.03
CA ALA A 81 15.38 -10.76 7.16
C ALA A 81 15.23 -9.25 7.37
N GLU A 82 15.06 -8.48 6.29
CA GLU A 82 14.83 -7.04 6.39
C GLU A 82 13.34 -6.73 6.66
N LEU A 83 12.43 -7.44 5.99
CA LEU A 83 10.99 -7.25 6.19
C LEU A 83 10.57 -7.45 7.65
N ARG A 84 11.02 -8.53 8.29
CA ARG A 84 10.65 -8.88 9.68
C ARG A 84 11.13 -7.87 10.73
N LYS A 85 12.13 -7.04 10.43
CA LYS A 85 12.62 -6.00 11.36
C LYS A 85 11.63 -4.86 11.52
N HIS A 86 10.84 -4.61 10.47
CA HIS A 86 9.96 -3.45 10.42
C HIS A 86 8.50 -3.86 10.44
N VAL A 87 8.12 -4.98 9.82
CA VAL A 87 6.74 -5.46 9.68
C VAL A 87 6.51 -6.66 10.58
N SER A 88 5.49 -6.56 11.41
CA SER A 88 4.95 -7.66 12.22
C SER A 88 3.72 -8.27 11.56
N LEU A 89 3.33 -9.48 11.98
CA LEU A 89 2.10 -10.12 11.50
C LEU A 89 0.86 -9.23 11.72
N ASP A 90 0.81 -8.47 12.81
CA ASP A 90 -0.31 -7.57 13.12
C ASP A 90 -0.40 -6.38 12.16
N ASP A 91 0.67 -6.06 11.44
CA ASP A 91 0.68 -5.00 10.43
C ASP A 91 -0.03 -5.42 9.12
N CYS A 92 -0.30 -6.71 8.91
CA CYS A 92 -0.94 -7.26 7.72
C CYS A 92 -2.45 -7.49 7.90
N GLU A 93 -3.26 -7.04 6.94
CA GLU A 93 -4.71 -7.25 6.88
C GLU A 93 -5.10 -8.37 5.94
N ASP A 94 -4.38 -8.47 4.82
CA ASP A 94 -4.65 -9.46 3.79
C ASP A 94 -4.41 -10.88 4.34
N PRO A 95 -5.44 -11.76 4.38
CA PRO A 95 -5.31 -13.10 4.95
C PRO A 95 -4.23 -13.95 4.27
N ASP A 96 -4.09 -13.84 2.95
CA ASP A 96 -3.11 -14.58 2.17
C ASP A 96 -1.69 -14.05 2.43
N ALA A 97 -1.55 -12.73 2.58
CA ALA A 97 -0.28 -12.11 3.00
C ALA A 97 0.12 -12.53 4.43
N ARG A 98 -0.86 -12.68 5.34
CA ARG A 98 -0.62 -13.18 6.70
C ARG A 98 -0.18 -14.64 6.69
N GLU A 99 -0.83 -15.49 5.90
CA GLU A 99 -0.44 -16.91 5.73
C GLU A 99 1.01 -17.00 5.23
N LEU A 100 1.35 -16.23 4.18
CA LEU A 100 2.72 -16.16 3.67
C LEU A 100 3.71 -15.64 4.71
N TYR A 101 3.36 -14.61 5.48
CA TYR A 101 4.24 -14.09 6.54
C TYR A 101 4.55 -15.17 7.58
N ILE A 102 3.54 -15.93 8.03
CA ILE A 102 3.72 -17.02 8.99
C ILE A 102 4.64 -18.10 8.42
N ALA A 103 4.37 -18.54 7.19
CA ALA A 103 5.17 -19.57 6.54
C ALA A 103 6.64 -19.12 6.32
N LEU A 104 6.85 -17.84 5.97
CA LEU A 104 8.18 -17.25 5.84
C LEU A 104 8.90 -17.14 7.18
N GLU A 105 8.19 -16.75 8.24
CA GLU A 105 8.71 -16.67 9.61
C GLU A 105 9.19 -18.05 10.09
N GLU A 106 8.42 -19.10 9.81
CA GLU A 106 8.80 -20.48 10.13
C GLU A 106 9.99 -20.97 9.30
N CYS A 107 10.03 -20.69 7.99
CA CYS A 107 11.18 -21.04 7.17
C CYS A 107 12.45 -20.34 7.67
N PHE A 108 12.36 -19.06 8.01
CA PHE A 108 13.48 -18.29 8.54
C PHE A 108 13.99 -18.84 9.87
N ARG A 109 13.10 -19.23 10.79
CA ARG A 109 13.49 -19.84 12.08
C ARG A 109 14.21 -21.18 11.92
N ASN A 110 13.90 -21.92 10.86
CA ASN A 110 14.51 -23.21 10.55
C ASN A 110 15.73 -23.09 9.60
N ASP A 111 16.17 -21.87 9.27
CA ASP A 111 17.21 -21.58 8.26
C ASP A 111 16.92 -22.21 6.87
N GLU A 112 15.65 -22.31 6.52
CA GLU A 112 15.18 -22.83 5.24
C GLU A 112 14.98 -21.70 4.23
N LYS A 113 15.69 -21.74 3.10
CA LYS A 113 15.71 -20.68 2.07
C LYS A 113 15.20 -21.14 0.70
N LYS A 114 14.57 -22.30 0.66
CA LYS A 114 14.09 -22.94 -0.57
C LYS A 114 12.59 -22.72 -0.73
N LEU A 115 12.15 -22.43 -1.94
CA LEU A 115 10.72 -22.22 -2.23
C LEU A 115 9.90 -23.48 -1.91
N GLU A 116 10.45 -24.68 -2.09
CA GLU A 116 9.79 -25.95 -1.78
C GLU A 116 9.46 -26.08 -0.29
N SER A 117 10.37 -25.62 0.58
CA SER A 117 10.15 -25.56 2.03
C SER A 117 8.96 -24.67 2.38
N LEU A 118 8.85 -23.52 1.71
CA LEU A 118 7.74 -22.60 1.91
C LEU A 118 6.42 -23.20 1.40
N LEU A 119 6.41 -23.75 0.19
CA LEU A 119 5.23 -24.36 -0.41
C LEU A 119 4.69 -25.54 0.42
N GLY A 120 5.56 -26.28 1.11
CA GLY A 120 5.19 -27.36 2.01
C GLY A 120 4.42 -26.92 3.26
N ARG A 121 4.48 -25.63 3.62
CA ARG A 121 3.82 -25.05 4.82
C ARG A 121 2.53 -24.31 4.53
N LEU A 122 2.30 -23.94 3.27
CA LEU A 122 1.06 -23.29 2.88
C LEU A 122 -0.05 -24.34 2.80
N ASP A 123 -1.25 -23.98 3.19
CA ASP A 123 -2.44 -24.82 3.02
C ASP A 123 -3.21 -24.38 1.76
N ASN A 124 -3.21 -23.07 1.50
CA ASN A 124 -3.96 -22.47 0.41
C ASN A 124 -3.34 -22.81 -0.97
N SER A 125 -4.06 -23.59 -1.78
CA SER A 125 -3.65 -23.99 -3.13
C SER A 125 -3.53 -22.81 -4.09
N ASP A 126 -4.31 -21.76 -3.89
CA ASP A 126 -4.30 -20.58 -4.77
C ASP A 126 -3.02 -19.76 -4.56
N ILE A 127 -2.57 -19.61 -3.30
CA ILE A 127 -1.28 -18.98 -2.97
C ILE A 127 -0.13 -19.79 -3.55
N LYS A 128 -0.16 -21.13 -3.42
CA LYS A 128 0.86 -22.00 -4.03
C LYS A 128 0.91 -21.83 -5.54
N GLY A 129 -0.24 -21.83 -6.21
CA GLY A 129 -0.34 -21.62 -7.65
C GLY A 129 0.19 -20.25 -8.08
N LEU A 130 -0.11 -19.20 -7.29
CA LEU A 130 0.40 -17.86 -7.51
C LEU A 130 1.93 -17.78 -7.41
N LEU A 131 2.51 -18.38 -6.36
CA LEU A 131 3.96 -18.44 -6.18
C LEU A 131 4.65 -19.16 -7.33
N LEU A 132 4.15 -20.34 -7.71
CA LEU A 132 4.72 -21.11 -8.82
C LEU A 132 4.63 -20.35 -10.15
N LYS A 133 3.49 -19.72 -10.42
CA LYS A 133 3.30 -18.89 -11.62
C LYS A 133 4.27 -17.71 -11.65
N LYS A 134 4.47 -17.04 -10.51
CA LYS A 134 5.38 -15.89 -10.42
C LYS A 134 6.86 -16.30 -10.42
N ALA A 135 7.21 -17.46 -9.86
CA ALA A 135 8.55 -18.03 -9.95
C ALA A 135 8.95 -18.36 -11.40
N ALA A 136 7.99 -18.81 -12.21
CA ALA A 136 8.18 -19.10 -13.64
C ALA A 136 8.19 -17.84 -14.53
N SER A 137 7.87 -16.66 -13.97
CA SER A 137 7.80 -15.41 -14.71
C SER A 137 9.09 -14.61 -14.53
N GLU A 138 9.68 -14.13 -15.63
CA GLU A 138 10.84 -13.22 -15.59
C GLU A 138 10.47 -11.79 -15.13
N GLU A 139 9.18 -11.52 -14.86
CA GLU A 139 8.66 -10.20 -14.47
C GLU A 139 9.25 -9.63 -13.17
N MET A 140 9.95 -10.43 -12.38
CA MET A 140 10.44 -10.02 -11.06
C MET A 140 11.94 -9.76 -10.99
N MET A 141 12.68 -9.76 -12.10
CA MET A 141 14.17 -9.80 -12.04
C MET A 141 14.88 -8.47 -11.70
N THR A 142 14.19 -7.32 -11.69
CA THR A 142 14.84 -6.02 -11.46
C THR A 142 14.23 -5.28 -10.27
N ASN A 143 15.11 -4.75 -9.40
CA ASN A 143 14.79 -3.84 -8.30
C ASN A 143 13.94 -4.39 -7.13
N GLN A 144 13.96 -5.70 -6.90
CA GLN A 144 13.16 -6.36 -5.85
C GLN A 144 13.44 -5.79 -4.45
N ALA A 145 14.71 -5.52 -4.10
CA ALA A 145 15.06 -5.01 -2.78
C ALA A 145 14.45 -3.62 -2.50
N GLN A 146 14.51 -2.70 -3.47
CA GLN A 146 13.89 -1.38 -3.32
C GLN A 146 12.36 -1.48 -3.30
N MET A 147 11.79 -2.36 -4.14
CA MET A 147 10.35 -2.61 -4.16
C MET A 147 9.86 -3.15 -2.83
N VAL A 148 10.61 -4.06 -2.20
CA VAL A 148 10.32 -4.57 -0.85
C VAL A 148 10.46 -3.48 0.20
N ASP A 149 11.48 -2.62 0.13
CA ASP A 149 11.64 -1.48 1.07
C ASP A 149 10.46 -0.49 0.97
N ASP A 150 10.04 -0.13 -0.23
CA ASP A 150 8.87 0.73 -0.44
C ASP A 150 7.56 0.03 -0.03
N GLY A 151 7.48 -1.28 -0.24
CA GLY A 151 6.43 -2.15 0.27
C GLY A 151 6.32 -2.12 1.80
N ILE A 152 7.44 -2.32 2.50
CA ILE A 152 7.56 -2.27 3.97
C ILE A 152 7.04 -0.93 4.48
N LYS A 153 7.47 0.19 3.89
CA LYS A 153 7.00 1.54 4.26
C LYS A 153 5.49 1.66 4.08
N THR A 154 4.96 1.12 2.99
CA THR A 154 3.52 1.17 2.68
C THR A 154 2.70 0.37 3.69
N ILE A 155 3.10 -0.87 3.98
CA ILE A 155 2.44 -1.74 4.98
C ILE A 155 2.45 -1.05 6.35
N ARG A 156 3.61 -0.54 6.76
CA ARG A 156 3.75 0.16 8.04
C ARG A 156 2.92 1.42 8.13
N GLN A 157 2.90 2.22 7.07
CA GLN A 157 2.09 3.42 7.05
C GLN A 157 0.59 3.12 7.18
N LYS A 158 0.10 2.06 6.51
CA LYS A 158 -1.29 1.62 6.65
C LYS A 158 -1.61 1.15 8.06
N SER A 159 -0.79 0.26 8.62
CA SER A 159 -0.98 -0.27 9.97
C SER A 159 -1.00 0.84 11.02
N LEU A 160 -0.05 1.79 10.96
CA LEU A 160 0.02 2.93 11.87
C LEU A 160 -1.21 3.84 11.76
N LYS A 161 -1.69 4.13 10.54
CA LYS A 161 -2.91 4.92 10.33
C LYS A 161 -4.15 4.24 10.91
N ARG A 162 -4.25 2.92 10.76
CA ARG A 162 -5.33 2.13 11.33
C ARG A 162 -5.28 2.12 12.85
N ARG A 163 -4.11 1.85 13.43
CA ARG A 163 -3.91 1.87 14.88
C ARG A 163 -4.27 3.24 15.47
N ARG A 164 -3.84 4.33 14.82
CA ARG A 164 -4.23 5.70 15.15
C ARG A 164 -5.76 5.89 15.14
N ALA A 165 -6.44 5.40 14.11
CA ALA A 165 -7.91 5.49 14.03
C ALA A 165 -8.61 4.71 15.15
N MET A 166 -8.12 3.51 15.49
CA MET A 166 -8.63 2.71 16.60
C MET A 166 -8.44 3.42 17.95
N ILE A 167 -7.29 4.06 18.17
CA ILE A 167 -7.04 4.83 19.40
C ILE A 167 -7.97 6.04 19.49
N PHE A 168 -8.20 6.77 18.40
CA PHE A 168 -9.19 7.86 18.38
C PHE A 168 -10.59 7.39 18.75
N GLN A 169 -11.02 6.22 18.26
CA GLN A 169 -12.30 5.63 18.66
C GLN A 169 -12.33 5.27 20.15
N LYS A 170 -11.25 4.67 20.69
CA LYS A 170 -11.15 4.34 22.12
C LYS A 170 -11.20 5.59 23.00
N MET A 171 -10.49 6.66 22.63
CA MET A 171 -10.51 7.93 23.38
C MET A 171 -11.90 8.56 23.37
N SER A 172 -12.56 8.60 22.21
CA SER A 172 -13.92 9.15 22.11
C SER A 172 -14.92 8.40 22.99
N HIS A 173 -14.72 7.08 23.20
CA HIS A 173 -15.53 6.30 24.12
C HIS A 173 -15.18 6.55 25.59
N ALA A 174 -13.89 6.62 25.93
CA ALA A 174 -13.42 6.89 27.29
C ALA A 174 -13.81 8.29 27.82
N GLU A 175 -13.84 9.29 26.94
CA GLU A 175 -14.32 10.64 27.27
C GLU A 175 -15.81 10.66 27.66
N GLN A 176 -16.62 9.75 27.11
CA GLN A 176 -18.05 9.64 27.41
C GLN A 176 -18.32 8.94 28.75
N THR A 177 -17.42 8.05 29.19
CA THR A 177 -17.58 7.28 30.43
C THR A 177 -17.00 7.98 31.67
N GLN A 178 -16.34 9.15 31.49
CA GLN A 178 -15.93 10.09 32.54
C GLN A 178 -14.97 9.55 33.63
N ASP A 179 -14.44 8.33 33.50
CA ASP A 179 -13.80 7.59 34.61
C ASP A 179 -12.36 7.14 34.36
N ASP A 180 -11.66 7.65 33.33
CA ASP A 180 -10.37 7.04 32.96
C ASP A 180 -9.30 8.03 32.47
N SER A 181 -8.99 9.04 33.30
CA SER A 181 -7.96 10.05 32.99
C SER A 181 -6.57 9.46 32.74
N MET A 182 -6.24 8.31 33.33
CA MET A 182 -4.95 7.63 33.10
C MET A 182 -4.94 6.92 31.75
N MET A 183 -6.01 6.20 31.41
CA MET A 183 -6.18 5.57 30.10
C MET A 183 -6.14 6.59 28.95
N ILE A 184 -6.82 7.74 29.10
CA ILE A 184 -6.79 8.82 28.10
C ILE A 184 -5.35 9.32 27.90
N ARG A 185 -4.58 9.50 28.98
CA ARG A 185 -3.18 9.93 28.90
C ARG A 185 -2.31 8.92 28.16
N ASP A 186 -2.48 7.63 28.42
CA ASP A 186 -1.72 6.57 27.75
C ASP A 186 -2.04 6.51 26.25
N LEU A 187 -3.32 6.63 25.87
CA LEU A 187 -3.76 6.70 24.48
C LEU A 187 -3.21 7.93 23.75
N GLN A 188 -3.10 9.08 24.43
CA GLN A 188 -2.48 10.28 23.87
C GLN A 188 -0.98 10.10 23.61
N LEU A 189 -0.24 9.49 24.55
CA LEU A 189 1.18 9.17 24.36
C LEU A 189 1.37 8.20 23.19
N GLU A 190 0.48 7.22 23.04
CA GLU A 190 0.50 6.29 21.91
C GLU A 190 0.28 7.01 20.57
N ILE A 191 -0.66 7.95 20.49
CA ILE A 191 -0.87 8.77 19.28
C ILE A 191 0.35 9.62 18.96
N MET A 192 0.99 10.24 19.97
CA MET A 192 2.19 11.04 19.74
C MET A 192 3.30 10.18 19.12
N ASN A 193 3.53 8.99 19.65
CA ASN A 193 4.50 8.04 19.11
C ASN A 193 4.16 7.65 17.66
N ILE A 194 2.90 7.32 17.38
CA ILE A 194 2.46 6.96 16.02
C ILE A 194 2.63 8.13 15.04
N ASP A 195 2.30 9.35 15.44
CA ASP A 195 2.45 10.53 14.58
C ASP A 195 3.92 10.84 14.30
N GLU A 196 4.83 10.60 15.25
CA GLU A 196 6.27 10.67 15.03
C GLU A 196 6.77 9.61 14.06
N GLU A 197 6.34 8.35 14.21
CA GLU A 197 6.69 7.27 13.28
C GLU A 197 6.19 7.57 11.85
N LEU A 198 4.96 8.04 11.71
CA LEU A 198 4.39 8.44 10.42
C LEU A 198 5.17 9.62 9.79
N LYS A 199 5.67 10.55 10.60
CA LYS A 199 6.55 11.64 10.12
C LYS A 199 7.89 11.09 9.64
N LYS A 200 8.52 10.18 10.39
CA LYS A 200 9.79 9.54 10.00
C LYS A 200 9.66 8.79 8.66
N LEU A 201 8.54 8.09 8.46
CA LEU A 201 8.25 7.39 7.20
C LEU A 201 8.03 8.35 6.01
N LYS A 202 7.48 9.55 6.25
CA LYS A 202 7.36 10.59 5.22
C LYS A 202 8.68 11.33 4.94
N GLY A 203 9.50 11.54 5.97
CA GLY A 203 10.75 12.30 5.89
C GLY A 203 11.88 11.58 5.15
N LYS A 204 11.87 10.24 5.10
CA LYS A 204 12.86 9.44 4.35
C LYS A 204 12.64 9.42 2.82
N GLY A 205 11.61 10.10 2.32
CA GLY A 205 11.30 10.22 0.88
C GLY A 205 11.72 11.54 0.22
N VAL A 206 12.48 12.39 0.90
CA VAL A 206 12.90 13.70 0.37
C VAL A 206 14.38 13.64 -0.05
N TRP A 207 14.56 13.43 -1.36
CA TRP A 207 15.69 13.81 -2.21
C TRP A 207 16.83 14.53 -1.46
N GLN A 208 17.95 13.82 -1.29
CA GLN A 208 19.23 14.50 -1.14
C GLN A 208 19.44 15.35 -2.40
N LYS A 209 19.68 16.65 -2.18
CA LYS A 209 20.03 17.64 -3.19
C LYS A 209 21.32 17.29 -3.91
#